data_AF-A0A023FUL4-F1
#
_entry.id   AF-A0A023FUL4-F1
#
_cell.length_a   1.000
_cell.length_b   1.000
_cell.length_c   1.000
_cell.angle_alpha   90.00
_cell.angle_beta   90.00
_cell.angle_gamma   90.00
#
_symmetry.space_group_name_H-M   'P 1'
#
loop_
_entity.id
_entity.type
_entity.pdbx_description
1 polymer ?
#
loop_
_entity_poly.entity_id
_entity_poly.type
_entity_poly.pdbx_seq_one_letter_code
_entity_poly.pdbx_strand_id
1 'polypeptide(L)'
;MKRARAGGSLSRRVVALLFMCCAVELVTGKPKSSSLTNGEDSETDDNDIGPGHIAEKGYKKPFPNVIESQKFPPTTTTTTTTTTTTTTTTTTTTTTPAPTVSNEISVSIKKIEVTVVYESHCPFSRRFIYSQLYPTYQKMKDFMNLTILPFGKAHIDNVTAKNPHITCQHGSNECTGNMMETCVLHVAKEQMTALKILACMSGNSQPHLAGPNCVKGTSVKWSMVQECVTKRGTKYIVEVALQTWKIQSYVARVPLVVVDGAMDNYVEYYAQKNLMRLMCEHVSYEEYNRTPCSASIGRRRRRR
;
A
#
# COMPACT_ATOMS: atom_id res chain seq x y z
N MET A 1 -62.14 22.38 -18.78
CA MET A 1 -62.80 23.70 -19.00
C MET A 1 -62.91 24.42 -17.67
N LYS A 2 -62.59 25.73 -17.68
CA LYS A 2 -62.85 26.80 -16.70
C LYS A 2 -62.15 26.81 -15.32
N ARG A 3 -61.29 27.83 -15.19
CA ARG A 3 -60.63 28.42 -14.01
C ARG A 3 -61.63 28.97 -12.98
N ALA A 4 -61.19 29.12 -11.72
CA ALA A 4 -61.17 30.40 -11.02
C ALA A 4 -60.22 30.37 -9.79
N ARG A 5 -59.48 31.48 -9.61
CA ARG A 5 -58.61 31.83 -8.48
C ARG A 5 -59.36 32.76 -7.51
N ALA A 6 -59.02 32.70 -6.23
CA ALA A 6 -58.89 33.83 -5.28
C ALA A 6 -58.17 33.25 -4.03
N GLY A 7 -57.14 33.83 -3.40
CA GLY A 7 -56.71 35.22 -3.31
C GLY A 7 -57.12 35.77 -1.94
N GLY A 8 -56.20 35.83 -0.97
CA GLY A 8 -56.47 36.48 0.33
C GLY A 8 -55.39 36.21 1.39
N SER A 9 -54.46 37.16 1.54
CA SER A 9 -53.47 37.28 2.61
C SER A 9 -53.92 38.42 3.54
N LEU A 10 -53.86 38.24 4.87
CA LEU A 10 -53.76 39.29 5.90
C LEU A 10 -53.33 38.55 7.20
N SER A 11 -52.11 38.70 7.73
CA SER A 11 -51.48 39.84 8.41
C SER A 11 -51.77 39.93 9.92
N ARG A 12 -50.67 40.07 10.67
CA ARG A 12 -50.46 40.63 12.03
C ARG A 12 -50.16 39.66 13.19
N ARG A 13 -48.86 39.73 13.53
CA ARG A 13 -48.12 39.49 14.79
C ARG A 13 -48.85 39.86 16.08
N VAL A 14 -48.67 39.03 17.14
CA VAL A 14 -48.43 39.36 18.58
C VAL A 14 -47.87 38.05 19.21
N VAL A 15 -46.58 37.87 19.51
CA VAL A 15 -45.75 38.28 20.68
C VAL A 15 -46.25 37.79 22.05
N ALA A 16 -45.41 36.95 22.70
CA ALA A 16 -45.23 36.76 24.15
C ALA A 16 -46.37 36.05 24.93
N LEU A 17 -46.17 35.32 26.04
CA LEU A 17 -45.02 34.87 26.84
C LEU A 17 -45.60 33.89 27.90
N LEU A 18 -44.76 32.93 28.33
CA LEU A 18 -44.62 32.40 29.70
C LEU A 18 -45.62 31.39 30.33
N PHE A 19 -44.99 30.60 31.22
CA PHE A 19 -45.47 29.81 32.36
C PHE A 19 -46.04 28.41 32.03
N MET A 20 -45.76 27.34 32.77
CA MET A 20 -44.73 26.99 33.76
C MET A 20 -44.85 25.46 33.97
N CYS A 21 -43.84 24.87 34.60
CA CYS A 21 -43.73 23.50 35.12
C CYS A 21 -45.04 22.73 35.46
N CYS A 22 -45.06 21.42 35.21
CA CYS A 22 -45.03 20.42 36.28
C CYS A 22 -44.86 18.97 35.78
N ALA A 23 -43.84 18.34 36.37
CA ALA A 23 -43.63 16.95 36.73
C ALA A 23 -44.74 15.88 36.56
N VAL A 24 -44.30 14.75 35.97
CA VAL A 24 -44.34 13.34 36.44
C VAL A 24 -45.69 12.65 36.64
N GLU A 25 -45.93 11.56 35.91
CA GLU A 25 -45.98 10.16 36.42
C GLU A 25 -46.18 9.17 35.25
N LEU A 26 -45.26 8.20 35.13
CA LEU A 26 -45.44 6.75 35.31
C LEU A 26 -46.35 6.07 34.29
N VAL A 27 -45.84 5.00 33.66
CA VAL A 27 -46.43 3.64 33.67
C VAL A 27 -45.55 2.69 32.84
N THR A 28 -45.02 1.72 33.58
CA THR A 28 -44.65 0.32 33.29
C THR A 28 -44.63 -0.23 31.85
N GLY A 29 -43.65 -1.11 31.58
CA GLY A 29 -43.74 -2.09 30.49
C GLY A 29 -42.40 -2.71 30.06
N LYS A 30 -42.02 -3.84 30.67
CA LYS A 30 -40.98 -4.77 30.17
C LYS A 30 -41.67 -5.86 29.30
N PRO A 31 -40.93 -6.81 28.71
CA PRO A 31 -40.21 -6.78 27.43
C PRO A 31 -40.90 -7.64 26.34
N LYS A 32 -40.42 -7.61 25.09
CA LYS A 32 -40.53 -8.77 24.18
C LYS A 32 -39.41 -8.78 23.15
N SER A 33 -38.63 -9.85 23.22
CA SER A 33 -37.79 -10.36 22.14
C SER A 33 -38.70 -11.02 21.09
N SER A 34 -38.42 -10.77 19.82
CA SER A 34 -38.84 -11.64 18.72
C SER A 34 -37.73 -11.68 17.67
N SER A 35 -37.14 -12.87 17.57
CA SER A 35 -36.40 -13.42 16.44
C SER A 35 -37.31 -13.58 15.21
N LEU A 36 -36.69 -13.95 14.07
CA LEU A 36 -37.19 -14.32 12.73
C LEU A 36 -36.97 -13.18 11.72
N THR A 37 -36.40 -13.37 10.52
CA THR A 37 -36.00 -14.57 9.76
C THR A 37 -35.16 -14.12 8.56
N ASN A 38 -34.41 -15.07 8.01
CA ASN A 38 -33.68 -15.01 6.74
C ASN A 38 -34.51 -14.49 5.55
N GLY A 39 -33.82 -13.84 4.63
CA GLY A 39 -34.21 -13.68 3.23
C GLY A 39 -32.95 -13.57 2.39
N GLU A 40 -32.57 -14.69 1.77
CA GLU A 40 -31.75 -14.71 0.57
C GLU A 40 -32.45 -13.87 -0.50
N ASP A 41 -31.72 -13.00 -1.19
CA ASP A 41 -31.97 -12.74 -2.60
C ASP A 41 -30.66 -12.32 -3.27
N SER A 42 -30.32 -13.14 -4.25
CA SER A 42 -29.29 -12.94 -5.25
C SER A 42 -29.67 -11.80 -6.18
N GLU A 43 -28.75 -10.88 -6.45
CA GLU A 43 -28.76 -10.14 -7.70
C GLU A 43 -27.32 -9.79 -8.08
N THR A 44 -26.84 -10.54 -9.07
CA THR A 44 -25.71 -10.21 -9.94
C THR A 44 -26.02 -8.92 -10.67
N ASP A 45 -25.14 -7.93 -10.60
CA ASP A 45 -25.19 -6.81 -11.53
C ASP A 45 -23.77 -6.49 -12.02
N ASP A 46 -23.42 -7.19 -13.09
CA ASP A 46 -22.37 -6.85 -14.03
C ASP A 46 -22.79 -5.57 -14.77
N ASN A 47 -22.12 -4.45 -14.51
CA ASN A 47 -22.18 -3.32 -15.42
C ASN A 47 -20.80 -2.69 -15.63
N ASP A 48 -20.15 -3.30 -16.62
CA ASP A 48 -18.97 -2.87 -17.33
C ASP A 48 -19.38 -1.73 -18.29
N ILE A 49 -19.20 -0.48 -17.88
CA ILE A 49 -19.30 0.68 -18.78
C ILE A 49 -18.13 1.62 -18.49
N GLY A 50 -17.08 1.51 -19.30
CA GLY A 50 -16.05 2.53 -19.43
C GLY A 50 -16.56 3.70 -20.29
N PRO A 51 -16.26 4.95 -19.91
CA PRO A 51 -16.15 6.06 -20.84
C PRO A 51 -14.67 6.21 -21.24
N GLY A 52 -14.28 6.24 -22.51
CA GLY A 52 -14.94 6.94 -23.61
C GLY A 52 -14.33 8.34 -23.72
N HIS A 53 -13.44 8.49 -24.69
CA HIS A 53 -12.68 9.67 -25.10
C HIS A 53 -13.38 11.03 -24.90
N ILE A 54 -12.66 12.00 -24.30
CA ILE A 54 -12.91 13.44 -24.51
C ILE A 54 -11.62 14.11 -24.99
N ALA A 55 -11.82 14.94 -26.00
CA ALA A 55 -10.86 15.57 -26.89
C ALA A 55 -9.84 16.50 -26.22
N GLU A 56 -8.72 16.62 -26.93
CA GLU A 56 -7.61 17.55 -26.76
C GLU A 56 -8.07 18.99 -26.51
N LYS A 57 -7.59 19.57 -25.41
CA LYS A 57 -7.45 21.03 -25.27
C LYS A 57 -5.99 21.33 -24.93
N GLY A 58 -5.35 22.07 -25.83
CA GLY A 58 -3.93 22.37 -25.81
C GLY A 58 -3.46 23.05 -24.54
N TYR A 59 -2.49 22.43 -23.88
CA TYR A 59 -1.70 23.06 -22.82
C TYR A 59 -0.33 23.43 -23.39
N LYS A 60 -0.01 24.72 -23.36
CA LYS A 60 1.31 25.24 -23.75
C LYS A 60 2.36 24.77 -22.74
N LYS A 61 3.37 24.04 -23.23
CA LYS A 61 4.55 23.61 -22.46
C LYS A 61 5.41 24.82 -22.07
N PRO A 62 5.71 25.05 -20.78
CA PRO A 62 6.87 25.85 -20.41
C PRO A 62 8.13 24.96 -20.43
N PHE A 63 9.15 25.40 -21.16
CA PHE A 63 10.50 24.83 -21.14
C PHE A 63 11.23 25.24 -19.85
N PRO A 64 11.81 24.30 -19.09
CA PRO A 64 12.89 24.61 -18.17
C PRO A 64 14.22 24.06 -18.70
N ASN A 65 15.21 24.93 -18.67
CA ASN A 65 16.56 24.73 -19.19
C ASN A 65 17.27 23.49 -18.62
N VAL A 66 17.96 22.79 -19.50
CA VAL A 66 18.92 21.72 -19.21
C VAL A 66 20.12 22.32 -18.47
N ILE A 67 20.36 21.88 -17.24
CA ILE A 67 21.64 22.06 -16.55
C ILE A 67 22.25 20.67 -16.41
N GLU A 68 23.36 20.46 -17.12
CA GLU A 68 24.10 19.20 -17.12
C GLU A 68 25.10 19.14 -15.97
N SER A 69 24.96 18.07 -15.18
CA SER A 69 25.88 17.30 -14.33
C SER A 69 27.03 17.94 -13.54
N GLN A 70 27.14 17.53 -12.27
CA GLN A 70 28.44 17.27 -11.64
C GLN A 70 28.50 15.86 -11.07
N LYS A 71 29.57 15.16 -11.44
CA LYS A 71 29.90 13.76 -11.16
C LYS A 71 30.82 13.75 -9.93
N PHE A 72 30.39 13.14 -8.82
CA PHE A 72 31.25 12.96 -7.65
C PHE A 72 31.80 11.51 -7.59
N PRO A 73 33.08 11.32 -7.25
CA PRO A 73 33.74 10.01 -7.21
C PRO A 73 33.30 9.15 -6.02
N PRO A 74 33.42 7.81 -6.11
CA PRO A 74 32.99 6.89 -5.07
C PRO A 74 33.91 6.95 -3.83
N THR A 75 33.28 7.08 -2.66
CA THR A 75 33.94 7.00 -1.36
C THR A 75 34.24 5.54 -1.01
N THR A 76 35.51 5.17 -1.05
CA THR A 76 36.04 3.90 -0.55
C THR A 76 35.93 3.85 0.98
N THR A 77 35.12 2.94 1.51
CA THR A 77 35.12 2.63 2.95
C THR A 77 35.91 1.35 3.16
N THR A 78 37.12 1.50 3.70
CA THR A 78 37.98 0.40 4.14
C THR A 78 37.53 -0.02 5.55
N THR A 79 36.89 -1.17 5.68
CA THR A 79 36.65 -1.81 6.98
C THR A 79 37.77 -2.80 7.26
N THR A 80 38.67 -2.40 8.15
CA THR A 80 39.74 -3.25 8.68
C THR A 80 39.16 -4.18 9.74
N THR A 81 39.04 -5.47 9.42
CA THR A 81 38.70 -6.51 10.41
C THR A 81 39.97 -7.20 10.86
N THR A 82 40.45 -6.85 12.05
CA THR A 82 41.56 -7.54 12.73
C THR A 82 41.07 -8.89 13.23
N THR A 83 41.54 -9.98 12.63
CA THR A 83 41.31 -11.34 13.12
C THR A 83 42.63 -11.87 13.71
N THR A 84 42.64 -12.05 15.02
CA THR A 84 43.74 -12.69 15.76
C THR A 84 43.60 -14.19 15.60
N THR A 85 44.54 -14.84 14.89
CA THR A 85 44.57 -16.30 14.75
C THR A 85 45.79 -16.85 15.51
N THR A 86 45.51 -17.59 16.58
CA THR A 86 46.49 -18.32 17.38
C THR A 86 46.94 -19.57 16.63
N THR A 87 48.22 -19.65 16.30
CA THR A 87 48.86 -20.80 15.66
C THR A 87 49.01 -21.94 16.67
N THR A 88 48.34 -23.07 16.44
CA THR A 88 48.67 -24.35 17.10
C THR A 88 49.04 -25.35 16.02
N THR A 89 50.32 -25.72 15.99
CA THR A 89 50.91 -26.67 15.06
C THR A 89 50.53 -28.08 15.50
N THR A 90 49.85 -28.83 14.64
CA THR A 90 49.70 -30.28 14.80
C THR A 90 50.10 -30.95 13.50
N THR A 91 51.22 -31.64 13.55
CA THR A 91 51.78 -32.41 12.46
C THR A 91 51.01 -33.73 12.37
N THR A 92 50.36 -34.00 11.24
CA THR A 92 49.86 -35.34 10.95
C THR A 92 49.98 -35.62 9.45
N THR A 93 50.77 -36.63 9.15
CA THR A 93 51.01 -37.23 7.84
C THR A 93 49.76 -37.95 7.33
N THR A 94 49.63 -38.03 6.00
CA THR A 94 49.09 -39.17 5.21
C THR A 94 47.89 -38.86 4.31
N THR A 95 48.14 -39.11 3.01
CA THR A 95 47.24 -39.40 1.88
C THR A 95 46.19 -38.37 1.47
N THR A 96 46.50 -37.71 0.35
CA THR A 96 45.63 -36.92 -0.51
C THR A 96 44.58 -37.80 -1.21
N PRO A 97 43.27 -37.66 -0.91
CA PRO A 97 42.22 -37.83 -1.90
C PRO A 97 42.07 -36.52 -2.70
N ALA A 98 41.85 -36.66 -4.01
CA ALA A 98 41.73 -35.55 -4.96
C ALA A 98 40.70 -34.49 -4.51
N PRO A 99 40.95 -33.19 -4.76
CA PRO A 99 40.00 -32.13 -4.42
C PRO A 99 38.79 -32.27 -5.33
N THR A 100 37.66 -32.69 -4.76
CA THR A 100 36.37 -32.57 -5.41
C THR A 100 35.98 -31.10 -5.33
N VAL A 101 36.26 -30.36 -6.40
CA VAL A 101 35.82 -28.97 -6.56
C VAL A 101 34.30 -29.00 -6.69
N SER A 102 33.60 -28.82 -5.57
CA SER A 102 32.19 -28.47 -5.58
C SER A 102 32.08 -27.06 -6.14
N ASN A 103 31.91 -26.98 -7.46
CA ASN A 103 31.45 -25.77 -8.14
C ASN A 103 30.04 -25.44 -7.63
N GLU A 104 29.94 -24.76 -6.49
CA GLU A 104 28.74 -24.02 -6.17
C GLU A 104 28.68 -22.82 -7.12
N ILE A 105 28.07 -23.05 -8.28
CA ILE A 105 27.67 -21.99 -9.19
C ILE A 105 26.65 -21.15 -8.43
N SER A 106 27.10 -20.04 -7.86
CA SER A 106 26.23 -19.00 -7.30
C SER A 106 25.48 -18.33 -8.45
N VAL A 107 24.36 -18.94 -8.84
CA VAL A 107 23.44 -18.32 -9.78
C VAL A 107 22.73 -17.19 -9.03
N SER A 108 23.19 -15.95 -9.24
CA SER A 108 22.43 -14.76 -8.88
C SER A 108 21.25 -14.63 -9.82
N ILE A 109 20.03 -14.85 -9.31
CA ILE A 109 18.80 -14.66 -10.07
C ILE A 109 18.43 -13.19 -10.04
N LYS A 110 18.16 -12.61 -11.21
CA LYS A 110 17.74 -11.20 -11.29
C LYS A 110 16.41 -11.03 -10.55
N LYS A 111 16.38 -10.11 -9.58
CA LYS A 111 15.14 -9.75 -8.88
C LYS A 111 14.29 -8.83 -9.76
N ILE A 112 12.99 -9.04 -9.71
CA ILE A 112 12.00 -8.18 -10.36
C ILE A 112 11.77 -6.97 -9.47
N GLU A 113 11.91 -5.78 -10.05
CA GLU A 113 11.71 -4.51 -9.34
C GLU A 113 10.21 -4.19 -9.30
N VAL A 114 9.65 -4.09 -8.10
CA VAL A 114 8.23 -3.78 -7.89
C VAL A 114 8.10 -2.56 -7.00
N THR A 115 7.37 -1.57 -7.48
CA THR A 115 7.00 -0.41 -6.66
C THR A 115 5.48 -0.30 -6.57
N VAL A 116 4.97 -0.06 -5.36
CA VAL A 116 3.54 0.07 -5.08
C VAL A 116 3.30 1.40 -4.39
N VAL A 117 2.48 2.25 -5.01
CA VAL A 117 1.90 3.44 -4.39
C VAL A 117 0.42 3.18 -4.12
N TYR A 118 -0.03 3.33 -2.87
CA TYR A 118 -1.40 2.99 -2.48
C TYR A 118 -1.92 3.88 -1.34
N GLU A 119 -3.22 3.79 -1.06
CA GLU A 119 -3.89 4.49 0.04
C GLU A 119 -4.47 3.50 1.03
N SER A 120 -4.28 3.76 2.33
CA SER A 120 -4.75 2.90 3.41
C SER A 120 -6.28 2.74 3.45
N HIS A 121 -7.06 3.71 2.95
CA HIS A 121 -8.53 3.65 2.95
C HIS A 121 -9.18 3.37 1.58
N CYS A 122 -8.42 3.41 0.48
CA CYS A 122 -8.98 3.07 -0.82
C CYS A 122 -9.30 1.56 -0.88
N PRO A 123 -10.53 1.15 -1.24
CA PRO A 123 -10.93 -0.26 -1.25
C PRO A 123 -10.09 -1.11 -2.23
N PHE A 124 -9.74 -0.58 -3.41
CA PHE A 124 -8.89 -1.28 -4.38
C PHE A 124 -7.46 -1.44 -3.86
N SER A 125 -6.91 -0.40 -3.23
CA SER A 125 -5.59 -0.44 -2.61
C SER A 125 -5.52 -1.49 -1.50
N ARG A 126 -6.48 -1.45 -0.56
CA ARG A 126 -6.60 -2.42 0.52
C ARG A 126 -6.66 -3.85 -0.01
N ARG A 127 -7.57 -4.10 -0.96
CA ARG A 127 -7.73 -5.41 -1.61
C ARG A 127 -6.42 -5.88 -2.24
N PHE A 128 -5.73 -5.01 -2.96
CA PHE A 128 -4.44 -5.34 -3.56
C PHE A 128 -3.42 -5.76 -2.49
N ILE A 129 -3.26 -5.01 -1.40
CA ILE A 129 -2.28 -5.31 -0.36
C ILE A 129 -2.53 -6.69 0.26
N TYR A 130 -3.75 -6.98 0.74
CA TYR A 130 -4.01 -8.22 1.46
C TYR A 130 -4.22 -9.43 0.53
N SER A 131 -4.77 -9.25 -0.68
CA SER A 131 -5.15 -10.38 -1.56
C SER A 131 -4.21 -10.64 -2.74
N GLN A 132 -3.40 -9.65 -3.15
CA GLN A 132 -2.47 -9.80 -4.26
C GLN A 132 -1.02 -9.70 -3.79
N LEU A 133 -0.63 -8.59 -3.18
CA LEU A 133 0.75 -8.31 -2.82
C LEU A 133 1.29 -9.26 -1.76
N TYR A 134 0.64 -9.34 -0.60
CA TYR A 134 1.10 -10.20 0.49
C TYR A 134 1.27 -11.68 0.10
N PRO A 135 0.26 -12.35 -0.48
CA PRO A 135 0.40 -13.76 -0.86
C PRO A 135 1.41 -13.99 -2.01
N THR A 136 1.58 -13.02 -2.91
CA THR A 136 2.62 -13.11 -3.95
C THR A 136 4.00 -12.97 -3.34
N TYR A 137 4.19 -11.99 -2.46
CA TYR A 137 5.48 -11.75 -1.79
C TYR A 137 5.89 -12.92 -0.89
N GLN A 138 4.94 -13.60 -0.21
CA GLN A 138 5.22 -14.83 0.54
C GLN A 138 5.92 -15.90 -0.31
N LYS A 139 5.59 -15.98 -1.60
CA LYS A 139 6.18 -16.94 -2.53
C LYS A 139 7.42 -16.38 -3.22
N MET A 140 7.39 -15.10 -3.59
CA MET A 140 8.37 -14.47 -4.48
C MET A 140 9.40 -13.57 -3.76
N LYS A 141 9.44 -13.52 -2.42
CA LYS A 141 10.33 -12.61 -1.66
C LYS A 141 11.80 -12.64 -2.08
N ASP A 142 12.31 -13.81 -2.48
CA ASP A 142 13.72 -13.97 -2.86
C ASP A 142 14.00 -13.56 -4.32
N PHE A 143 12.93 -13.32 -5.09
CA PHE A 143 12.93 -12.97 -6.52
C PHE A 143 12.34 -11.57 -6.79
N MET A 144 11.97 -10.84 -5.75
CA MET A 144 11.31 -9.53 -5.85
C MET A 144 12.09 -8.53 -5.00
N ASN A 145 12.38 -7.36 -5.56
CA ASN A 145 12.76 -6.18 -4.81
C ASN A 145 11.54 -5.26 -4.72
N LEU A 146 11.03 -5.05 -3.51
CA LEU A 146 9.72 -4.42 -3.31
C LEU A 146 9.83 -3.10 -2.56
N THR A 147 9.38 -2.02 -3.21
CA THR A 147 9.19 -0.69 -2.64
C THR A 147 7.71 -0.44 -2.38
N ILE A 148 7.36 0.00 -1.17
CA ILE A 148 5.97 0.22 -0.72
C ILE A 148 5.83 1.67 -0.26
N LEU A 149 4.87 2.40 -0.84
CA LEU A 149 4.67 3.83 -0.62
C LEU A 149 3.19 4.09 -0.26
N PRO A 150 2.82 4.06 1.04
CA PRO A 150 1.50 4.45 1.51
C PRO A 150 1.35 5.98 1.44
N PHE A 151 0.76 6.48 0.35
CA PHE A 151 0.55 7.92 0.12
C PHE A 151 -0.54 8.16 -0.91
N GLY A 152 -0.46 7.47 -2.06
CA GLY A 152 -1.49 7.50 -3.08
C GLY A 152 -1.73 8.87 -3.68
N LYS A 153 -2.98 9.34 -3.62
CA LYS A 153 -3.42 10.64 -4.13
C LYS A 153 -3.35 11.76 -3.10
N ALA A 154 -2.69 11.53 -1.96
CA ALA A 154 -2.52 12.58 -0.97
C ALA A 154 -1.73 13.78 -1.55
N HIS A 155 -2.00 14.95 -0.99
CA HIS A 155 -1.36 16.20 -1.37
C HIS A 155 -0.66 16.82 -0.15
N ILE A 156 0.45 17.50 -0.38
CA ILE A 156 1.15 18.28 0.63
C ILE A 156 1.35 19.70 0.10
N ASP A 157 0.76 20.68 0.78
CA ASP A 157 0.74 22.07 0.29
C ASP A 157 2.15 22.70 0.24
N ASN A 158 2.98 22.40 1.24
CA ASN A 158 4.36 22.85 1.28
C ASN A 158 5.25 21.83 2.00
N VAL A 159 6.00 21.04 1.23
CA VAL A 159 6.93 20.02 1.76
C VAL A 159 8.09 20.56 2.58
N THR A 160 8.39 21.86 2.50
CA THR A 160 9.46 22.51 3.28
C THR A 160 8.95 23.10 4.60
N ALA A 161 7.63 23.13 4.81
CA ALA A 161 7.06 23.62 6.05
C ALA A 161 7.45 22.71 7.24
N LYS A 162 7.60 23.30 8.42
CA LYS A 162 7.86 22.54 9.66
C LYS A 162 6.73 21.55 9.99
N ASN A 163 5.49 21.98 9.76
CA ASN A 163 4.27 21.20 9.94
C ASN A 163 3.46 21.26 8.64
N PRO A 164 3.83 20.47 7.63
CA PRO A 164 3.13 20.46 6.36
C PRO A 164 1.69 19.99 6.54
N HIS A 165 0.75 20.67 5.88
CA HIS A 165 -0.63 20.20 5.80
C HIS A 165 -0.71 19.08 4.76
N ILE A 166 -1.26 17.93 5.17
CA ILE A 166 -1.42 16.74 4.34
C ILE A 166 -2.91 16.51 4.14
N THR A 167 -3.35 16.48 2.89
CA THR A 167 -4.74 16.20 2.52
C THR A 167 -4.82 14.85 1.84
N CYS A 168 -5.76 13.99 2.26
CA CYS A 168 -6.01 12.68 1.68
C CYS A 168 -7.43 12.57 1.13
N GLN A 169 -7.65 11.74 0.12
CA GLN A 169 -8.95 11.65 -0.59
C GLN A 169 -10.08 11.16 0.32
N HIS A 170 -9.79 10.19 1.20
CA HIS A 170 -10.75 9.63 2.15
C HIS A 170 -10.63 10.28 3.55
N GLY A 171 -10.13 11.52 3.60
CA GLY A 171 -10.06 12.33 4.82
C GLY A 171 -8.92 11.99 5.78
N SER A 172 -8.98 12.54 6.99
CA SER A 172 -7.88 12.46 7.98
C SER A 172 -7.52 11.03 8.39
N ASN A 173 -8.51 10.13 8.42
CA ASN A 173 -8.29 8.73 8.79
C ASN A 173 -7.39 8.02 7.77
N GLU A 174 -7.49 8.36 6.49
CA GLU A 174 -6.54 7.87 5.48
C GLU A 174 -5.13 8.39 5.74
N CYS A 175 -4.98 9.69 6.01
CA CYS A 175 -3.67 10.25 6.31
C CYS A 175 -3.02 9.59 7.54
N THR A 176 -3.81 9.34 8.60
CA THR A 176 -3.35 8.59 9.77
C THR A 176 -2.96 7.15 9.41
N GLY A 177 -3.76 6.47 8.60
CA GLY A 177 -3.48 5.11 8.12
C GLY A 177 -2.19 5.05 7.30
N ASN A 178 -2.02 5.93 6.32
CA ASN A 178 -0.84 6.03 5.46
C ASN A 178 0.43 6.26 6.32
N MET A 179 0.35 7.16 7.30
CA MET A 179 1.46 7.43 8.23
C MET A 179 1.77 6.23 9.12
N MET A 180 0.76 5.54 9.62
CA MET A 180 0.93 4.35 10.45
C MET A 180 1.58 3.21 9.66
N GLU A 181 1.09 2.91 8.46
CA GLU A 181 1.66 1.88 7.57
C GLU A 181 3.10 2.22 7.16
N THR A 182 3.39 3.50 6.90
CA THR A 182 4.76 3.98 6.65
C THR A 182 5.66 3.71 7.87
N CYS A 183 5.18 3.99 9.07
CA CYS A 183 5.94 3.70 10.29
C CYS A 183 6.12 2.20 10.55
N VAL A 184 5.17 1.35 10.18
CA VAL A 184 5.36 -0.11 10.22
C VAL A 184 6.51 -0.53 9.31
N LEU A 185 6.59 0.02 8.10
CA LEU A 185 7.69 -0.26 7.16
C LEU A 185 9.07 0.16 7.71
N HIS A 186 9.14 1.26 8.47
CA HIS A 186 10.39 1.70 9.10
C HIS A 186 10.77 0.92 10.36
N VAL A 187 9.80 0.44 11.13
CA VAL A 187 10.04 -0.24 12.41
C VAL A 187 10.32 -1.74 12.22
N ALA A 188 9.66 -2.37 11.24
CA ALA A 188 9.86 -3.79 10.96
C ALA A 188 11.26 -4.03 10.37
N LYS A 189 12.01 -4.98 10.95
CA LYS A 189 13.33 -5.38 10.44
C LYS A 189 13.25 -6.24 9.17
N GLU A 190 12.12 -6.92 8.98
CA GLU A 190 11.89 -7.84 7.88
C GLU A 190 10.68 -7.39 7.06
N GLN A 191 10.88 -7.30 5.75
CA GLN A 191 9.81 -6.91 4.81
C GLN A 191 8.61 -7.87 4.86
N MET A 192 8.84 -9.17 5.07
CA MET A 192 7.76 -10.17 5.25
C MET A 192 6.89 -9.84 6.46
N THR A 193 7.51 -9.42 7.57
CA THR A 193 6.80 -9.04 8.79
C THR A 193 6.03 -7.74 8.58
N ALA A 194 6.66 -6.73 7.95
CA ALA A 194 5.99 -5.47 7.61
C ALA A 194 4.74 -5.73 6.76
N LEU A 195 4.87 -6.50 5.68
CA LEU A 195 3.75 -6.83 4.80
C LEU A 195 2.64 -7.63 5.48
N LYS A 196 2.97 -8.54 6.40
CA LYS A 196 1.96 -9.25 7.19
C LYS A 196 1.11 -8.27 8.02
N ILE A 197 1.75 -7.26 8.62
CA ILE A 197 1.07 -6.23 9.41
C ILE A 197 0.22 -5.33 8.49
N LEU A 198 0.79 -4.84 7.39
CA LEU A 198 0.08 -4.02 6.39
C LEU A 198 -1.14 -4.75 5.82
N ALA A 199 -1.01 -6.03 5.48
CA ALA A 199 -2.12 -6.86 4.99
C ALA A 199 -3.22 -7.01 6.04
N CYS A 200 -2.87 -7.21 7.31
CA CYS A 200 -3.85 -7.21 8.40
C CYS A 200 -4.56 -5.85 8.54
N MET A 201 -3.82 -4.74 8.48
CA MET A 201 -4.40 -3.39 8.57
C MET A 201 -5.33 -3.09 7.40
N SER A 202 -4.89 -3.39 6.18
CA SER A 202 -5.69 -3.25 4.95
C SER A 202 -6.94 -4.13 4.94
N GLY A 203 -6.91 -5.29 5.60
CA GLY A 203 -8.07 -6.16 5.78
C GLY A 203 -9.10 -5.65 6.80
N ASN A 204 -8.76 -4.67 7.63
CA ASN A 204 -9.67 -4.12 8.65
C ASN A 204 -10.56 -3.02 8.07
N SER A 205 -11.80 -2.88 8.56
CA SER A 205 -12.71 -1.80 8.15
C SER A 205 -12.22 -0.40 8.54
N GLN A 206 -11.36 -0.31 9.56
CA GLN A 206 -10.73 0.91 10.04
C GLN A 206 -9.20 0.74 10.09
N PRO A 207 -8.49 0.83 8.96
CA PRO A 207 -7.04 0.57 8.88
C PRO A 207 -6.21 1.44 9.84
N HIS A 208 -6.61 2.71 10.00
CA HIS A 208 -6.00 3.68 10.91
C HIS A 208 -6.07 3.34 12.41
N LEU A 209 -6.89 2.36 12.82
CA LEU A 209 -6.98 1.88 14.21
C LEU A 209 -6.50 0.43 14.37
N ALA A 210 -6.13 -0.23 13.27
CA ALA A 210 -5.89 -1.67 13.26
C ALA A 210 -4.49 -2.05 13.77
N GLY A 211 -3.54 -1.12 13.74
CA GLY A 211 -2.13 -1.33 14.10
C GLY A 211 -1.90 -2.10 15.41
N PRO A 212 -2.48 -1.72 16.57
CA PRO A 212 -2.27 -2.41 17.84
C PRO A 212 -2.63 -3.90 17.81
N ASN A 213 -3.66 -4.28 17.05
CA ASN A 213 -4.07 -5.67 16.89
C ASN A 213 -3.19 -6.39 15.86
N CYS A 214 -2.84 -5.72 14.75
CA CYS A 214 -2.09 -6.32 13.66
C CYS A 214 -0.62 -6.61 13.97
N VAL A 215 -0.04 -5.95 14.97
CA VAL A 215 1.33 -6.27 15.42
C VAL A 215 1.39 -7.47 16.38
N LYS A 216 0.27 -7.93 16.92
CA LYS A 216 0.24 -9.06 17.87
C LYS A 216 0.78 -10.33 17.20
N GLY A 217 1.65 -11.05 17.91
CA GLY A 217 2.30 -12.26 17.39
C GLY A 217 3.32 -12.00 16.27
N THR A 218 3.79 -10.76 16.12
CA THR A 218 4.91 -10.40 15.24
C THR A 218 6.12 -9.94 16.06
N SER A 219 7.25 -9.72 15.40
CA SER A 219 8.44 -9.15 16.04
C SER A 219 8.34 -7.63 16.28
N VAL A 220 7.30 -6.97 15.78
CA VAL A 220 7.08 -5.53 15.93
C VAL A 220 6.25 -5.24 17.18
N LYS A 221 6.72 -4.31 18.01
CA LYS A 221 5.97 -3.83 19.19
C LYS A 221 5.14 -2.60 18.81
N TRP A 222 3.88 -2.55 19.28
CA TRP A 222 3.00 -1.40 19.05
C TRP A 222 3.62 -0.07 19.50
N SER A 223 4.28 -0.06 20.66
CA SER A 223 4.92 1.14 21.21
C SER A 223 5.95 1.75 20.25
N MET A 224 6.69 0.93 19.50
CA MET A 224 7.67 1.43 18.52
C MET A 224 7.00 2.08 17.32
N VAL A 225 5.88 1.51 16.85
CA VAL A 225 5.07 2.10 15.76
C VAL A 225 4.47 3.42 16.21
N GLN A 226 3.87 3.46 17.40
CA GLN A 226 3.27 4.68 17.97
C GLN A 226 4.31 5.79 18.19
N GLU A 227 5.50 5.44 18.69
CA GLU A 227 6.61 6.38 18.82
C GLU A 227 7.07 6.90 17.46
N CYS A 228 7.20 6.03 16.45
CA CYS A 228 7.53 6.45 15.09
C CYS A 228 6.52 7.46 14.54
N VAL A 229 5.21 7.17 14.65
CA VAL A 229 4.14 8.05 14.16
C VAL A 229 4.27 9.43 14.81
N THR A 230 4.49 9.46 16.13
CA THR A 230 4.59 10.70 16.90
C THR A 230 5.85 11.50 16.57
N LYS A 231 7.02 10.85 16.51
CA LYS A 231 8.32 11.54 16.40
C LYS A 231 8.79 11.77 14.98
N ARG A 232 8.38 10.92 14.02
CA ARG A 232 8.94 10.88 12.66
C ARG A 232 7.88 10.77 11.56
N GLY A 233 6.61 10.51 11.90
CA GLY A 233 5.55 10.23 10.93
C GLY A 233 5.43 11.29 9.84
N THR A 234 5.39 12.57 10.22
CA THR A 234 5.31 13.69 9.26
C THR A 234 6.51 13.73 8.31
N LYS A 235 7.73 13.54 8.84
CA LYS A 235 8.95 13.49 8.02
C LYS A 235 8.89 12.34 7.00
N TYR A 236 8.52 11.14 7.47
CA TYR A 236 8.46 9.98 6.60
C TYR A 236 7.37 10.10 5.53
N ILE A 237 6.20 10.68 5.84
CA ILE A 237 5.19 10.92 4.81
C ILE A 237 5.64 11.93 3.75
N VAL A 238 6.39 12.97 4.12
CA VAL A 238 7.00 13.86 3.13
C VAL A 238 8.00 13.10 2.24
N GLU A 239 8.84 12.23 2.82
CA GLU A 239 9.78 11.40 2.06
C GLU A 239 9.06 10.45 1.09
N VAL A 240 7.97 9.81 1.52
CA VAL A 240 7.14 8.94 0.68
C VAL A 240 6.44 9.74 -0.42
N ALA A 241 5.96 10.96 -0.15
CA ALA A 241 5.38 11.85 -1.15
C ALA A 241 6.39 12.20 -2.25
N LEU A 242 7.61 12.59 -1.87
CA LEU A 242 8.69 12.91 -2.81
C LEU A 242 9.09 11.70 -3.66
N GLN A 243 9.08 10.49 -3.10
CA GLN A 243 9.31 9.26 -3.87
C GLN A 243 8.16 8.97 -4.83
N THR A 244 6.92 9.15 -4.38
CA THR A 244 5.72 8.98 -5.20
C THR A 244 5.74 9.90 -6.41
N TRP A 245 6.05 11.18 -6.22
CA TRP A 245 6.06 12.17 -7.31
C TRP A 245 7.24 12.02 -8.28
N LYS A 246 8.32 11.31 -7.89
CA LYS A 246 9.38 10.90 -8.83
C LYS A 246 8.91 9.81 -9.77
N ILE A 247 8.00 8.94 -9.32
CA ILE A 247 7.40 7.88 -10.16
C ILE A 247 6.36 8.50 -11.08
N GLN A 248 5.41 9.24 -10.48
CA GLN A 248 4.34 9.90 -11.21
C GLN A 248 3.93 11.17 -10.47
N SER A 249 4.16 12.33 -11.09
CA SER A 249 3.87 13.65 -10.49
C SER A 249 2.40 13.83 -10.14
N TYR A 250 1.49 13.20 -10.89
CA TYR A 250 0.06 13.18 -10.63
C TYR A 250 -0.48 11.74 -10.63
N VAL A 251 -0.74 11.19 -9.45
CA VAL A 251 -1.33 9.85 -9.29
C VAL A 251 -2.84 9.92 -9.51
N ALA A 252 -3.32 9.44 -10.66
CA ALA A 252 -4.76 9.49 -11.01
C ALA A 252 -5.55 8.30 -10.43
N ARG A 253 -4.90 7.15 -10.24
CA ARG A 253 -5.49 5.89 -9.78
C ARG A 253 -4.56 5.21 -8.79
N VAL A 254 -5.16 4.47 -7.86
CA VAL A 254 -4.45 3.64 -6.88
C VAL A 254 -5.15 2.29 -6.76
N PRO A 255 -4.42 1.17 -6.52
CA PRO A 255 -2.97 1.13 -6.38
C PRO A 255 -2.26 1.40 -7.71
N LEU A 256 -1.23 2.24 -7.69
CA LEU A 256 -0.31 2.42 -8.81
C LEU A 256 0.84 1.42 -8.60
N VAL A 257 0.97 0.49 -9.54
CA VAL A 257 1.96 -0.58 -9.50
C VAL A 257 2.91 -0.44 -10.67
N VAL A 258 4.20 -0.50 -10.38
CA VAL A 258 5.28 -0.47 -11.37
C VAL A 258 6.03 -1.80 -11.27
N VAL A 259 6.23 -2.49 -12.39
CA VAL A 259 6.98 -3.76 -12.47
C VAL A 259 8.07 -3.63 -13.53
N ASP A 260 9.35 -3.73 -13.12
CA ASP A 260 10.53 -3.48 -13.97
C ASP A 260 10.43 -2.17 -14.78
N GLY A 261 9.87 -1.12 -14.17
CA GLY A 261 9.66 0.18 -14.80
C GLY A 261 8.41 0.28 -15.69
N ALA A 262 7.70 -0.81 -15.96
CA ALA A 262 6.43 -0.79 -16.68
C ALA A 262 5.26 -0.47 -15.75
N MET A 263 4.35 0.40 -16.20
CA MET A 263 3.16 0.83 -15.45
C MET A 263 1.96 1.12 -16.38
N ASP A 264 1.89 0.41 -17.52
CA ASP A 264 0.81 0.54 -18.49
C ASP A 264 -0.50 -0.15 -18.02
N ASN A 265 -1.55 -0.05 -18.83
CA ASN A 265 -2.87 -0.64 -18.53
C ASN A 265 -2.81 -2.15 -18.29
N TYR A 266 -1.85 -2.87 -18.89
CA TYR A 266 -1.70 -4.31 -18.68
C TYR A 266 -1.17 -4.57 -17.25
N VAL A 267 -0.14 -3.83 -16.83
CA VAL A 267 0.39 -3.88 -15.46
C VAL A 267 -0.69 -3.49 -14.45
N GLU A 268 -1.38 -2.37 -14.65
CA GLU A 268 -2.43 -1.88 -13.74
C GLU A 268 -3.54 -2.93 -13.53
N TYR A 269 -3.97 -3.57 -14.61
CA TYR A 269 -5.02 -4.60 -14.58
C TYR A 269 -4.54 -5.90 -13.92
N TYR A 270 -3.42 -6.46 -14.38
CA TYR A 270 -2.97 -7.77 -13.91
C TYR A 270 -2.36 -7.72 -12.51
N ALA A 271 -1.79 -6.59 -12.07
CA ALA A 271 -1.35 -6.44 -10.69
C ALA A 271 -2.51 -6.62 -9.70
N GLN A 272 -3.71 -6.15 -10.05
CA GLN A 272 -4.90 -6.27 -9.20
C GLN A 272 -5.66 -7.60 -9.39
N LYS A 273 -5.56 -8.21 -10.58
CA LYS A 273 -6.26 -9.45 -10.91
C LYS A 273 -5.47 -10.71 -10.54
N ASN A 274 -4.19 -10.76 -10.85
CA ASN A 274 -3.31 -11.90 -10.60
C ASN A 274 -1.83 -11.45 -10.62
N LEU A 275 -1.39 -10.82 -9.52
CA LEU A 275 -0.03 -10.31 -9.40
C LEU A 275 1.02 -11.41 -9.57
N MET A 276 0.79 -12.60 -9.03
CA MET A 276 1.72 -13.73 -9.19
C MET A 276 1.97 -14.05 -10.68
N ARG A 277 0.91 -14.11 -11.50
CA ARG A 277 1.06 -14.33 -12.94
C ARG A 277 1.88 -13.20 -13.57
N LEU A 278 1.59 -11.95 -13.25
CA LEU A 278 2.33 -10.80 -13.77
C LEU A 278 3.82 -10.91 -13.41
N MET A 279 4.15 -11.20 -12.15
CA MET A 279 5.53 -11.43 -11.70
C MET A 279 6.21 -12.53 -12.52
N CYS A 280 5.54 -13.66 -12.70
CA CYS A 280 6.07 -14.76 -13.49
C CYS A 280 6.22 -14.46 -14.98
N GLU A 281 5.52 -13.45 -15.49
CA GLU A 281 5.70 -12.98 -16.85
C GLU A 281 7.05 -12.24 -17.03
N HIS A 282 7.54 -11.61 -15.96
CA HIS A 282 8.81 -10.89 -15.89
C HIS A 282 10.03 -11.77 -15.55
N VAL A 283 9.83 -13.04 -15.18
CA VAL A 283 10.94 -13.99 -14.99
C VAL A 283 11.48 -14.46 -16.34
N SER A 284 12.81 -14.43 -16.50
CA SER A 284 13.51 -14.95 -17.69
C SER A 284 13.26 -16.44 -17.88
N TYR A 285 13.39 -16.93 -19.12
CA TYR A 285 13.14 -18.34 -19.41
C TYR A 285 14.13 -19.27 -18.68
N GLU A 286 15.38 -18.84 -18.58
CA GLU A 286 16.49 -19.56 -17.95
C GLU A 286 16.31 -19.70 -16.44
N GLU A 287 15.73 -18.67 -15.80
CA GLU A 287 15.50 -18.64 -14.35
C GLU A 287 14.14 -19.24 -13.98
N TYR A 288 13.20 -19.35 -14.92
CA TYR A 288 11.81 -19.73 -14.65
C TYR A 288 11.65 -20.98 -13.79
N ASN A 289 12.39 -22.05 -14.12
CA ASN A 289 12.35 -23.33 -13.41
C ASN A 289 12.96 -23.27 -12.00
N ARG A 290 13.71 -22.22 -11.67
CA ARG A 290 14.32 -21.97 -10.36
C ARG A 290 13.44 -21.08 -9.47
N THR A 291 12.31 -20.62 -9.98
CA THR A 291 11.37 -19.76 -9.24
C THR A 291 10.07 -20.52 -8.93
N PRO A 292 9.26 -20.03 -7.98
CA PRO A 292 7.89 -20.51 -7.75
C PRO A 292 6.98 -20.46 -8.98
N CYS A 293 7.41 -19.77 -10.05
CA CYS A 293 6.62 -19.64 -11.27
C CYS A 293 6.38 -20.96 -11.99
N SER A 294 7.36 -21.87 -11.92
CA SER A 294 7.29 -23.23 -12.48
C SER A 294 6.08 -24.04 -12.01
N ALA A 295 5.62 -23.80 -10.78
CA ALA A 295 4.43 -24.43 -10.21
C ALA A 295 3.14 -23.61 -10.42
N SER A 296 3.25 -22.34 -10.79
CA SER A 296 2.13 -21.38 -10.80
C SER A 296 1.41 -21.24 -12.14
N ILE A 297 2.06 -21.59 -13.26
CA ILE A 297 1.48 -21.52 -14.61
C ILE A 297 1.62 -22.90 -15.23
N GLY A 298 0.50 -23.49 -15.66
CA GLY A 298 0.53 -24.67 -16.52
C GLY A 298 1.40 -24.36 -17.73
N ARG A 299 2.57 -25.01 -17.81
CA ARG A 299 3.66 -24.86 -18.81
C ARG A 299 3.35 -23.78 -19.86
N ARG A 300 3.97 -22.59 -19.76
CA ARG A 300 3.99 -21.58 -20.84
C ARG A 300 4.07 -22.32 -22.18
N ARG A 301 2.95 -22.36 -22.94
CA ARG A 301 2.98 -22.94 -24.29
C ARG A 301 4.01 -22.13 -25.05
N ARG A 302 5.06 -22.78 -25.54
CA ARG A 302 6.11 -22.20 -26.38
C ARG A 302 5.42 -21.27 -27.39
N ARG A 303 5.52 -19.95 -27.20
CA ARG A 303 5.28 -19.02 -28.30
C ARG A 303 6.50 -19.20 -29.20
N ARG A 304 6.31 -19.99 -30.26
CA ARG A 304 7.21 -20.04 -31.42
C ARG A 304 7.03 -18.77 -32.21
#